data_AF-X1VK53-F1
#
_entry.id   AF-X1VK53-F1
#
_cell.length_a   1.000
_cell.length_b   1.000
_cell.length_c   1.000
_cell.angle_alpha   90.00
_cell.angle_beta   90.00
_cell.angle_gamma   90.00
#
_symmetry.space_group_name_H-M   'P 1'
#
loop_
_entity.id
_entity.type
_entity.pdbx_description
1 polymer ?
#
loop_
_entity_poly.entity_id
_entity_poly.type
_entity_poly.pdbx_seq_one_letter_code
_entity_poly.pdbx_strand_id
1 'polypeptide(L)' 'MDKLGNSLEEIAREKGGIIKPERIVISSKQYKEAQNEIKRIADEKNSLIYSSGKEINYEIVM' A
#
# COMPACT_ATOMS: atom_id res chain seq x y z
N MET A 1 8.97 -16.19 14.94
CA MET A 1 9.84 -15.09 14.47
C MET A 1 8.88 -14.07 13.87
N ASP A 2 8.50 -13.05 14.64
CA ASP A 2 7.31 -12.20 14.38
C ASP A 2 7.56 -11.00 13.46
N LYS A 3 8.57 -11.07 12.58
CA LYS A 3 8.91 -9.97 11.68
C LYS A 3 8.57 -10.34 10.25
N LEU A 4 7.77 -9.50 9.59
CA LEU A 4 7.42 -9.61 8.16
C LEU A 4 8.57 -9.17 7.23
N GLY A 5 9.69 -8.74 7.78
CA GLY A 5 10.84 -8.25 7.01
C GLY A 5 11.80 -7.48 7.89
N ASN A 6 12.96 -7.16 7.34
CA ASN A 6 14.04 -6.41 7.98
C ASN A 6 14.16 -4.97 7.45
N SER A 7 13.42 -4.64 6.37
CA SER A 7 13.32 -3.29 5.82
C SER A 7 11.86 -2.88 5.59
N LEU A 8 11.62 -1.58 5.35
CA LEU A 8 10.27 -1.08 5.04
C LEU A 8 9.75 -1.65 3.72
N GLU A 9 10.62 -1.86 2.73
CA GLU A 9 10.31 -2.50 1.46
C GLU A 9 9.90 -3.96 1.65
N GLU A 10 10.65 -4.74 2.43
CA GLU A 10 10.30 -6.14 2.70
C GLU A 10 8.95 -6.24 3.43
N ILE A 11 8.73 -5.41 4.44
CA ILE A 11 7.46 -5.36 5.17
C ILE A 11 6.31 -4.94 4.25
N ALA A 12 6.52 -3.95 3.38
CA ALA A 12 5.52 -3.49 2.42
C ALA A 12 5.21 -4.56 1.36
N ARG A 13 6.22 -5.33 0.93
CA ARG A 13 6.04 -6.44 -0.01
C ARG A 13 5.14 -7.53 0.56
N GLU A 14 5.42 -7.98 1.79
CA GLU A 14 4.60 -8.99 2.45
C GLU A 14 3.15 -8.51 2.64
N LYS A 15 2.97 -7.28 3.14
CA LYS A 15 1.62 -6.70 3.32
C LYS A 15 0.92 -6.46 1.98
N GLY A 16 1.63 -6.00 0.97
CA GLY A 16 1.14 -5.76 -0.39
C GLY A 16 0.68 -7.04 -1.09
N GLY A 17 1.09 -8.21 -0.62
CA GLY A 17 0.63 -9.51 -1.12
C GLY A 17 -0.90 -9.71 -1.06
N ILE A 18 -1.63 -8.92 -0.27
CA ILE A 18 -3.11 -8.97 -0.24
C ILE A 18 -3.76 -8.30 -1.46
N ILE A 19 -3.04 -7.45 -2.19
CA ILE A 19 -3.55 -6.74 -3.37
C ILE A 19 -3.97 -7.77 -4.44
N LYS A 20 -5.21 -7.65 -4.91
CA LYS A 20 -5.80 -8.53 -5.93
C LYS A 20 -5.80 -7.85 -7.29
N PRO A 21 -5.66 -8.61 -8.40
CA PRO A 21 -5.70 -8.05 -9.75
C PRO A 21 -6.94 -7.20 -10.02
N GLU A 22 -6.76 -6.09 -10.72
CA GLU A 22 -7.84 -5.21 -11.22
C GLU A 22 -8.77 -4.68 -10.11
N ARG A 23 -8.27 -4.57 -8.88
CA ARG A 23 -9.02 -4.01 -7.74
C ARG A 23 -8.46 -2.65 -7.32
N ILE A 24 -9.28 -1.92 -6.57
CA ILE A 24 -8.87 -0.63 -6.00
C ILE A 24 -8.07 -0.89 -4.72
N VAL A 25 -6.94 -0.21 -4.63
CA VAL A 25 -6.09 -0.13 -3.44
C VAL A 25 -6.25 1.25 -2.82
N ILE A 26 -6.63 1.30 -1.55
CA ILE A 26 -6.64 2.54 -0.77
C ILE A 26 -5.46 2.47 0.18
N SER A 27 -4.55 3.44 0.10
CA SER A 27 -3.39 3.54 0.98
C SER A 27 -3.39 4.87 1.73
N SER A 28 -3.07 4.84 3.01
CA SER A 28 -2.75 6.05 3.75
C SER A 28 -1.33 6.55 3.43
N LYS A 29 -0.96 7.72 3.97
CA LYS A 29 0.42 8.25 3.84
C LYS A 29 1.43 7.24 4.40
N GLN A 30 2.42 6.88 3.59
CA GLN A 30 3.51 5.95 3.94
C GLN A 30 4.88 6.62 3.82
N TYR A 31 5.92 5.95 4.33
CA TYR A 31 7.31 6.21 3.95
C TYR A 31 7.52 5.94 2.46
N LYS A 32 8.52 6.59 1.85
CA LYS A 32 8.74 6.55 0.40
C LYS A 32 9.02 5.13 -0.11
N GLU A 33 9.82 4.39 0.64
CA GLU A 33 10.23 3.01 0.40
C GLU A 33 9.02 2.07 0.32
N ALA A 34 8.16 2.14 1.34
CA ALA A 34 6.93 1.35 1.39
C ALA A 34 5.93 1.77 0.30
N GLN A 35 5.76 3.08 0.07
CA GLN A 35 4.87 3.60 -0.98
C GLN A 35 5.28 3.10 -2.38
N ASN A 36 6.59 3.12 -2.67
CA ASN A 36 7.11 2.65 -3.96
C ASN A 36 6.86 1.16 -4.16
N GLU A 37 7.06 0.35 -3.12
CA GLU A 37 6.83 -1.10 -3.21
C GLU A 37 5.34 -1.43 -3.37
N ILE A 38 4.46 -0.78 -2.62
CA ILE A 38 3.00 -0.95 -2.77
C ILE A 38 2.55 -0.51 -4.17
N LYS A 39 3.06 0.62 -4.69
CA LYS A 39 2.74 1.06 -6.04
C LYS A 39 3.21 0.06 -7.09
N ARG A 40 4.44 -0.46 -6.97
CA ARG A 40 4.98 -1.49 -7.88
C ARG A 40 4.05 -2.70 -7.94
N ILE A 41 3.61 -3.21 -6.78
CA ILE A 41 2.70 -4.36 -6.70
C ILE A 41 1.34 -4.02 -7.31
N ALA A 42 0.78 -2.84 -7.04
CA ALA A 42 -0.49 -2.41 -7.64
C ALA A 42 -0.40 -2.32 -9.17
N ASP A 43 0.68 -1.73 -9.70
CA ASP A 43 0.94 -1.64 -11.14
C ASP A 43 1.04 -3.05 -11.77
N GLU A 44 1.79 -3.97 -11.16
CA GLU A 44 1.89 -5.38 -11.60
C GLU A 44 0.55 -6.12 -11.60
N LYS A 45 -0.36 -5.72 -10.70
CA LYS A 45 -1.70 -6.27 -10.58
C LYS A 45 -2.73 -5.50 -11.40
N ASN A 46 -2.32 -4.56 -12.25
CA ASN A 46 -3.22 -3.67 -13.00
C ASN A 46 -4.29 -3.04 -12.09
N SER A 47 -3.89 -2.61 -10.90
CA SER A 47 -4.77 -2.16 -9.83
C SER A 47 -4.63 -0.65 -9.63
N LEU A 48 -5.75 0.04 -9.50
CA LEU A 48 -5.78 1.49 -9.25
C LEU A 48 -5.44 1.77 -7.79
N ILE A 49 -4.56 2.73 -7.54
CA ILE A 49 -4.19 3.16 -6.19
C ILE A 49 -4.66 4.58 -5.91
N TYR A 50 -5.37 4.76 -4.80
CA TYR A 50 -5.75 6.06 -4.27
C TYR A 50 -5.12 6.27 -2.91
N SER A 51 -4.64 7.48 -2.66
CA SER A 51 -3.98 7.85 -1.41
C SER A 51 -4.85 8.77 -0.56
N SER A 52 -4.99 8.46 0.73
CA SER A 52 -5.64 9.37 1.68
C SER A 52 -4.84 10.67 1.81
N GLY A 53 -5.50 11.81 1.76
CA GLY A 53 -4.87 13.14 1.76
C GLY A 53 -4.32 13.58 0.40
N LYS A 54 -4.59 12.81 -0.67
CA LYS A 54 -4.38 13.24 -2.06
C LYS A 54 -5.69 13.17 -2.84
N GLU A 55 -6.11 11.96 -3.20
CA GLU A 55 -7.35 11.75 -3.96
C GLU A 55 -8.56 11.53 -3.04
N ILE A 56 -8.33 11.07 -1.80
CA ILE A 56 -9.39 10.75 -0.84
C ILE A 56 -9.22 11.61 0.42
N ASN A 57 -10.25 12.36 0.79
CA ASN A 57 -10.35 13.03 2.09
C ASN A 57 -11.15 12.15 3.07
N TYR A 58 -10.81 12.19 4.36
CA TYR A 58 -11.53 11.45 5.39
C TYR A 58 -11.61 12.25 6.69
N GLU A 59 -12.59 11.91 7.52
CA GLU A 59 -12.72 12.36 8.90
C GLU A 59 -12.70 11.16 9.84
N ILE A 60 -12.12 11.33 11.03
CA ILE A 60 -12.16 10.29 12.07
C ILE A 60 -13.45 10.48 12.84
N VAL A 61 -14.36 9.52 12.71
CA VAL A 61 -15.58 9.46 13.52
C VAL A 61 -15.31 8.51 14.68
N MET A 62 -15.33 9.05 15.91
CA MET A 62 -15.19 8.32 17.17
C MET A 62 -16.54 8.17 17.87
#